data_AF-A0A7J2KJW5-F1
#
_entry.id   AF-A0A7J2KJW5-F1
#
_cell.length_a   1.000
_cell.length_b   1.000
_cell.length_c   1.000
_cell.angle_alpha   90.00
_cell.angle_beta   90.00
_cell.angle_gamma   90.00
#
_symmetry.space_group_name_H-M   'P 1'
#
loop_
_entity.id
_entity.type
_entity.pdbx_description
1 polymer ?
#
loop_
_entity_poly.entity_id
_entity_poly.type
_entity_poly.pdbx_seq_one_letter_code
_entity_poly.pdbx_strand_id
1 'polypeptide(L)'
;MAYNNSYYRKKTVFPHRYSKMFSDFWISKTALWGALLDRLKTEKDVFVLVTGDTGSGKSHFVGNMCFKKGMKTDNFILNNDKKMFIPMEDFIIDADEFAYKMITKEGEVLWLDEARRVANRRKWYSKINNAVADRKNQNRKLFNIYFLCMPFEREFDPVLASHLTLWFWVRRGVCEIYCKRSGVKGGVGLNIQDILDRETKYLKENPKKTIVNPAIHPEYIGRIAFTKLENKWEKLYKKLVKEKMATGELTDEEKTKFGIKIETSPKNIVLNAIEKIKSGDIQDRKSLWSEIDKIKLDDDKKLKVLNFYLKLEGWSTFDKMFKQKDVEKEVIW
;
A
#
# COMPACT_ATOMS: atom_id res chain seq x y z
N MET A 1 14.80 32.89 -20.96
CA MET A 1 15.89 32.27 -21.76
C MET A 1 15.68 30.77 -21.78
N ALA A 2 15.31 30.23 -22.94
CA ALA A 2 15.08 28.81 -23.14
C ALA A 2 16.43 28.09 -23.23
N TYR A 3 16.79 27.30 -22.22
CA TYR A 3 17.93 26.39 -22.33
C TYR A 3 17.49 25.12 -23.06
N ASN A 4 18.20 24.88 -24.17
CA ASN A 4 18.00 23.79 -25.12
C ASN A 4 18.10 22.43 -24.41
N ASN A 5 16.97 21.77 -24.22
CA ASN A 5 16.78 20.51 -23.48
C ASN A 5 17.30 19.25 -24.20
N SER A 6 18.10 19.38 -25.27
CA SER A 6 18.46 18.25 -26.13
C SER A 6 19.65 17.41 -25.63
N TYR A 7 20.48 17.91 -24.70
CA TYR A 7 21.64 17.16 -24.18
C TYR A 7 21.35 16.25 -22.96
N TYR A 8 20.21 16.40 -22.30
CA TYR A 8 19.90 15.68 -21.04
C TYR A 8 19.29 14.29 -21.23
N ARG A 9 19.07 13.84 -22.48
CA ARG A 9 18.39 12.57 -22.77
C ARG A 9 19.29 11.34 -22.87
N LYS A 10 20.63 11.42 -22.71
CA LYS A 10 21.50 10.28 -23.06
C LYS A 10 22.76 9.99 -22.22
N LYS A 11 22.97 10.54 -21.01
CA LYS A 11 24.11 10.10 -20.18
C LYS A 11 23.77 9.79 -18.71
N THR A 12 23.81 8.49 -18.48
CA THR A 12 24.03 7.71 -17.27
C THR A 12 25.35 8.12 -16.58
N VAL A 13 25.26 8.59 -15.33
CA VAL A 13 26.38 8.97 -14.43
C VAL A 13 27.09 10.29 -14.81
N PHE A 14 26.91 11.32 -13.97
CA PHE A 14 27.56 12.62 -14.12
C PHE A 14 28.97 12.62 -13.49
N PRO A 15 29.98 13.24 -14.12
CA PRO A 15 31.29 13.44 -13.52
C PRO A 15 31.22 14.27 -12.21
N HIS A 16 32.12 14.00 -11.25
CA HIS A 16 32.20 14.63 -9.92
C HIS A 16 32.26 16.18 -9.91
N ARG A 17 32.62 16.85 -11.03
CA ARG A 17 32.53 18.32 -11.12
C ARG A 17 31.09 18.83 -11.27
N TYR A 18 30.18 18.03 -11.82
CA TYR A 18 28.77 18.38 -12.00
C TYR A 18 27.89 17.94 -10.83
N SER A 19 28.35 17.01 -9.98
CA SER A 19 27.60 16.56 -8.80
C SER A 19 27.31 17.69 -7.80
N LYS A 20 28.20 18.70 -7.69
CA LYS A 20 27.95 19.93 -6.90
C LYS A 20 26.78 20.77 -7.43
N MET A 21 26.57 20.83 -8.75
CA MET A 21 25.43 21.57 -9.33
C MET A 21 24.10 20.88 -9.04
N PHE A 22 24.11 19.55 -8.86
CA PHE A 22 22.90 18.78 -8.53
C PHE A 22 22.64 18.69 -7.02
N SER A 23 23.68 18.60 -6.19
CA SER A 23 23.51 18.57 -4.73
C SER A 23 22.80 19.81 -4.19
N ASP A 24 22.88 20.93 -4.90
CA ASP A 24 22.23 22.19 -4.55
C ASP A 24 20.99 22.52 -5.40
N PHE A 25 20.52 21.59 -6.24
CA PHE A 25 19.37 21.85 -7.09
C PHE A 25 18.06 21.81 -6.28
N TRP A 26 17.42 22.97 -6.18
CA TRP A 26 16.14 23.15 -5.51
C TRP A 26 14.99 23.07 -6.51
N ILE A 27 14.17 22.03 -6.38
CA ILE A 27 12.97 21.84 -7.19
C ILE A 27 11.83 22.66 -6.57
N SER A 28 11.11 23.43 -7.39
CA SER A 28 9.89 24.10 -6.92
C SER A 28 8.72 23.13 -6.81
N LYS A 29 7.81 23.35 -5.85
CA LYS A 29 6.61 22.50 -5.67
C LYS A 29 5.74 22.45 -6.94
N THR A 30 5.68 23.54 -7.69
CA THR A 30 4.95 23.61 -8.96
C THR A 30 5.60 22.76 -10.04
N ALA A 31 6.93 22.83 -10.19
CA ALA A 31 7.66 22.01 -11.15
C ALA A 31 7.53 20.52 -10.82
N LEU A 32 7.64 20.16 -9.53
CA LEU A 32 7.45 18.78 -9.09
C LEU A 32 6.04 18.27 -9.42
N TRP A 33 5.01 19.07 -9.12
CA TRP A 33 3.63 18.69 -9.44
C TRP A 33 3.41 18.51 -10.94
N GLY A 34 3.86 19.46 -11.76
CA GLY A 34 3.78 19.34 -13.22
C GLY A 34 4.48 18.09 -13.75
N ALA A 35 5.67 17.77 -13.22
CA ALA A 35 6.39 16.56 -13.59
C ALA A 35 5.64 15.27 -13.20
N LEU A 36 4.93 15.25 -12.07
CA LEU A 36 4.07 14.11 -11.69
C LEU A 36 2.92 13.94 -12.68
N LEU A 37 2.25 15.04 -13.06
CA LEU A 37 1.16 15.00 -14.04
C LEU A 37 1.63 14.53 -15.43
N ASP A 38 2.78 15.02 -15.90
CA ASP A 38 3.33 14.59 -17.18
C ASP A 38 3.71 13.10 -17.18
N ARG A 39 4.17 12.56 -16.04
CA ARG A 39 4.47 11.14 -15.91
C ARG A 39 3.24 10.24 -16.01
N LEU A 40 2.04 10.72 -15.70
CA LEU A 40 0.81 9.95 -15.95
C LEU A 40 0.64 9.60 -17.43
N LYS A 41 1.12 10.46 -18.35
CA LYS A 41 1.06 10.18 -19.80
C LYS A 41 1.92 8.98 -20.19
N THR A 42 3.12 8.89 -19.60
CA THR A 42 4.13 7.88 -19.94
C THR A 42 3.99 6.58 -19.12
N GLU A 43 3.78 6.69 -17.81
CA GLU A 43 3.78 5.57 -16.86
C GLU A 43 2.38 5.03 -16.58
N LYS A 44 1.35 5.76 -17.03
CA LYS A 44 -0.05 5.54 -16.67
C LYS A 44 -0.25 5.85 -15.20
N ASP A 45 0.28 5.06 -14.29
CA ASP A 45 0.27 5.40 -12.86
C ASP A 45 1.61 5.97 -12.39
N VAL A 46 1.57 6.83 -11.38
CA VAL A 46 2.78 7.33 -10.71
C VAL A 46 2.78 6.86 -9.26
N PHE A 47 3.66 5.91 -8.94
CA PHE A 47 3.83 5.43 -7.57
C PHE A 47 4.96 6.17 -6.87
N VAL A 48 4.63 6.90 -5.81
CA VAL A 48 5.56 7.67 -4.99
C VAL A 48 5.65 7.05 -3.61
N LEU A 49 6.84 6.55 -3.27
CA LEU A 49 7.15 6.16 -1.89
C LEU A 49 7.67 7.39 -1.14
N VAL A 50 7.16 7.63 0.06
CA VAL A 50 7.57 8.72 0.94
C VAL A 50 8.09 8.13 2.25
N THR A 51 9.39 8.25 2.50
CA THR A 51 10.01 7.70 3.73
C THR A 51 10.76 8.76 4.51
N GLY A 52 11.14 8.42 5.74
CA GLY A 52 11.85 9.31 6.66
C GLY A 52 11.44 9.06 8.09
N ASP A 53 12.33 9.41 9.01
CA ASP A 53 12.16 9.16 10.44
C ASP A 53 10.82 9.68 10.98
N THR A 54 10.39 9.12 12.11
CA THR A 54 9.22 9.64 12.83
C THR A 54 9.44 11.12 13.18
N GLY A 55 8.47 11.96 12.83
CA GLY A 55 8.57 13.41 13.04
C GLY A 55 9.43 14.19 12.03
N SER A 56 9.92 13.54 10.96
CA SER A 56 10.65 14.22 9.87
C SER A 56 9.79 15.19 9.05
N GLY A 57 8.46 15.03 9.11
CA GLY A 57 7.49 15.91 8.44
C GLY A 57 6.87 15.32 7.16
N LYS A 58 6.90 14.00 6.96
CA LYS A 58 6.29 13.30 5.80
C LYS A 58 4.87 13.78 5.49
N SER A 59 3.96 13.71 6.46
CA SER A 59 2.56 14.13 6.29
C SER A 59 2.42 15.62 6.00
N HIS A 60 3.31 16.47 6.51
CA HIS A 60 3.33 17.90 6.14
C HIS A 60 3.79 18.11 4.69
N PHE A 61 4.77 17.34 4.23
CA PHE A 61 5.25 17.42 2.87
C PHE A 61 4.19 16.94 1.87
N VAL A 62 3.65 15.74 2.07
CA VAL A 62 2.59 15.16 1.21
C VAL A 62 1.33 15.99 1.29
N GLY A 63 0.89 16.38 2.48
CA GLY A 63 -0.27 17.25 2.66
C GLY A 63 -0.13 18.60 1.96
N ASN A 64 1.07 19.20 1.92
CA ASN A 64 1.30 20.42 1.14
C ASN A 64 1.09 20.19 -0.36
N MET A 65 1.45 19.03 -0.89
CA MET A 65 1.21 18.69 -2.30
C MET A 65 -0.28 18.41 -2.53
N CYS A 66 -0.90 17.53 -1.75
CA CYS A 66 -2.30 17.14 -1.92
C CYS A 66 -3.26 18.33 -1.71
N PHE A 67 -3.12 19.09 -0.61
CA PHE A 67 -4.04 20.19 -0.32
C PHE A 67 -3.82 21.43 -1.19
N LYS A 68 -2.56 21.77 -1.52
CA LYS A 68 -2.28 23.00 -2.29
C LYS A 68 -2.28 22.80 -3.80
N LYS A 69 -2.04 21.57 -4.28
CA LYS A 69 -1.98 21.24 -5.71
C LYS A 69 -3.08 20.27 -6.12
N GLY A 70 -3.20 19.12 -5.44
CA GLY A 70 -4.23 18.12 -5.73
C GLY A 70 -5.66 18.68 -5.71
N MET A 71 -6.04 19.39 -4.65
CA MET A 71 -7.39 20.00 -4.52
C MET A 71 -7.68 21.12 -5.53
N LYS A 72 -6.65 21.64 -6.21
CA LYS A 72 -6.79 22.71 -7.20
C LYS A 72 -6.72 22.19 -8.64
N THR A 73 -6.26 20.96 -8.83
CA THR A 73 -6.07 20.37 -10.16
C THR A 73 -7.35 19.64 -10.53
N ASP A 74 -7.97 20.04 -11.65
CA ASP A 74 -9.13 19.34 -12.20
C ASP A 74 -8.71 17.95 -12.69
N ASN A 75 -9.61 16.98 -12.50
CA ASN A 75 -9.40 15.62 -12.97
C ASN A 75 -9.63 15.57 -14.49
N PHE A 76 -8.54 15.81 -15.22
CA PHE A 76 -8.50 15.79 -16.68
C PHE A 76 -8.55 14.38 -17.29
N ILE A 77 -8.51 13.32 -16.47
CA ILE A 77 -8.69 11.94 -16.93
C ILE A 77 -10.18 11.63 -17.03
N LEU A 78 -10.95 11.95 -15.96
CA LEU A 78 -12.39 11.69 -15.91
C LEU A 78 -13.24 12.78 -16.58
N ASN A 79 -12.71 14.00 -16.74
CA ASN A 79 -13.43 15.15 -17.33
C ASN A 79 -14.82 15.39 -16.71
N ASN A 80 -14.91 15.30 -15.38
CA ASN A 80 -16.18 15.34 -14.63
C ASN A 80 -16.25 16.48 -13.59
N ASP A 81 -15.50 17.56 -13.81
CA ASP A 81 -15.36 18.74 -12.92
C ASP A 81 -14.87 18.44 -11.49
N LYS A 82 -14.58 17.17 -11.16
CA LYS A 82 -14.00 16.80 -9.87
C LYS A 82 -12.53 17.19 -9.83
N LYS A 83 -12.05 17.47 -8.62
CA LYS A 83 -10.62 17.65 -8.37
C LYS A 83 -9.93 16.29 -8.31
N MET A 84 -8.64 16.24 -8.65
CA MET A 84 -7.84 15.02 -8.53
C MET A 84 -7.63 14.59 -7.08
N PHE A 85 -7.83 15.48 -6.10
CA PHE A 85 -7.76 15.14 -4.67
C PHE A 85 -8.95 15.73 -3.92
N ILE A 86 -9.80 14.86 -3.39
CA ILE A 86 -10.91 15.16 -2.49
C ILE A 86 -10.52 14.64 -1.11
N PRO A 87 -10.18 15.50 -0.12
CA PRO A 87 -9.57 15.06 1.13
C PRO A 87 -10.33 13.96 1.90
N MET A 88 -11.66 14.03 1.94
CA MET A 88 -12.49 13.04 2.64
C MET A 88 -12.48 11.66 1.98
N GLU A 89 -12.27 11.64 0.65
CA GLU A 89 -12.20 10.42 -0.13
C GLU A 89 -10.75 9.92 -0.17
N ASP A 90 -9.80 10.77 -0.51
CA ASP A 90 -8.50 10.31 -1.01
C ASP A 90 -7.38 10.35 0.04
N PHE A 91 -7.63 10.95 1.21
CA PHE A 91 -6.81 10.74 2.40
C PHE A 91 -7.20 9.42 3.06
N ILE A 92 -6.22 8.53 3.17
CA ILE A 92 -6.43 7.15 3.55
C ILE A 92 -5.43 6.79 4.63
N ILE A 93 -5.91 6.13 5.67
CA ILE A 93 -5.06 5.49 6.68
C ILE A 93 -5.16 3.97 6.50
N ASP A 94 -6.29 3.46 5.99
CA ASP A 94 -6.51 2.04 5.82
C ASP A 94 -5.78 1.40 4.64
N ALA A 95 -4.99 0.35 4.92
CA ALA A 95 -4.25 -0.34 3.86
C ALA A 95 -5.20 -0.97 2.87
N ASP A 96 -6.29 -1.61 3.34
CA ASP A 96 -7.27 -2.36 2.54
C ASP A 96 -8.21 -1.40 1.77
N GLU A 97 -8.48 -0.20 2.33
CA GLU A 97 -9.16 0.91 1.61
C GLU A 97 -8.28 1.46 0.48
N PHE A 98 -7.02 1.80 0.77
CA PHE A 98 -6.07 2.35 -0.21
C PHE A 98 -5.95 1.45 -1.41
N ALA A 99 -5.66 0.21 -1.05
CA ALA A 99 -5.76 -0.96 -1.85
C ALA A 99 -7.01 -0.92 -2.77
N TYR A 100 -8.23 -1.00 -2.24
CA TYR A 100 -9.43 -1.02 -3.08
C TYR A 100 -9.53 0.18 -4.03
N LYS A 101 -9.12 1.37 -3.57
CA LYS A 101 -9.12 2.58 -4.39
C LYS A 101 -8.12 2.54 -5.54
N MET A 102 -6.99 1.85 -5.38
CA MET A 102 -6.03 1.66 -6.47
C MET A 102 -6.60 0.90 -7.69
N ILE A 103 -7.70 0.14 -7.56
CA ILE A 103 -8.35 -0.57 -8.68
C ILE A 103 -9.67 0.05 -9.14
N THR A 104 -10.29 0.89 -8.32
CA THR A 104 -11.63 1.41 -8.56
C THR A 104 -11.66 2.89 -8.90
N LYS A 105 -10.66 3.65 -8.45
CA LYS A 105 -10.55 5.08 -8.73
C LYS A 105 -9.65 5.32 -9.93
N GLU A 106 -9.99 6.34 -10.72
CA GLU A 106 -9.29 6.72 -11.94
C GLU A 106 -9.03 8.23 -11.96
N GLY A 107 -7.81 8.62 -12.34
CA GLY A 107 -7.35 10.01 -12.36
C GLY A 107 -7.21 10.67 -10.99
N GLU A 108 -7.21 9.90 -9.91
CA GLU A 108 -7.19 10.40 -8.53
C GLU A 108 -5.77 10.41 -7.95
N VAL A 109 -5.58 11.25 -6.93
CA VAL A 109 -4.38 11.34 -6.13
C VAL A 109 -4.68 10.64 -4.81
N LEU A 110 -4.15 9.46 -4.57
CA LEU A 110 -4.41 8.74 -3.32
C LEU A 110 -3.25 8.95 -2.35
N TRP A 111 -3.56 9.33 -1.11
CA TRP A 111 -2.56 9.51 -0.06
C TRP A 111 -2.81 8.52 1.07
N LEU A 112 -1.94 7.51 1.17
CA LEU A 112 -1.88 6.59 2.30
C LEU A 112 -0.90 7.11 3.36
N ASP A 113 -1.41 7.52 4.52
CA ASP A 113 -0.63 8.06 5.63
C ASP A 113 -0.39 7.02 6.75
N GLU A 114 0.67 7.23 7.52
CA GLU A 114 1.09 6.36 8.63
C GLU A 114 0.48 6.75 9.99
N ALA A 115 -0.44 7.73 10.04
CA ALA A 115 -1.09 8.23 11.26
C ALA A 115 -1.99 7.17 11.95
N ARG A 116 -1.37 6.16 12.57
CA ARG A 116 -2.04 5.04 13.27
C ARG A 116 -1.57 4.89 14.72
N ARG A 117 -2.38 4.19 15.53
CA ARG A 117 -1.99 3.72 16.87
C ARG A 117 -0.81 2.75 16.78
N VAL A 118 0.15 2.88 17.70
CA VAL A 118 1.44 2.17 17.70
C VAL A 118 1.29 0.64 17.64
N ALA A 119 0.26 0.08 18.29
CA ALA A 119 0.02 -1.36 18.38
C ALA A 119 -0.24 -2.06 17.02
N ASN A 120 -0.74 -1.33 16.01
CA ASN A 120 -1.16 -1.93 14.73
C ASN A 120 -0.13 -1.80 13.60
N ARG A 121 1.06 -1.24 13.86
CA ARG A 121 2.07 -0.98 12.81
C ARG A 121 2.61 -2.26 12.15
N ARG A 122 2.94 -3.30 12.94
CA ARG A 122 3.62 -4.51 12.40
C ARG A 122 2.79 -5.30 11.38
N LYS A 123 1.47 -5.40 11.55
CA LYS A 123 0.59 -6.12 10.61
C LYS A 123 0.22 -5.29 9.38
N TRP A 124 0.36 -3.97 9.46
CA TRP A 124 -0.08 -3.04 8.43
C TRP A 124 0.80 -3.10 7.17
N TYR A 125 2.12 -3.23 7.32
CA TYR A 125 3.03 -3.33 6.17
C TYR A 125 2.80 -4.58 5.33
N SER A 126 2.60 -5.73 5.97
CA SER A 126 2.28 -6.97 5.25
C SER A 126 0.97 -6.86 4.50
N LYS A 127 -0.04 -6.18 5.06
CA LYS A 127 -1.30 -5.89 4.36
C LYS A 127 -1.11 -4.99 3.15
N ILE A 128 -0.36 -3.88 3.28
CA ILE A 128 -0.05 -3.00 2.15
C ILE A 128 0.67 -3.79 1.06
N ASN A 129 1.70 -4.54 1.44
CA ASN A 129 2.54 -5.26 0.49
C ASN A 129 1.72 -6.30 -0.28
N ASN A 130 0.94 -7.14 0.40
CA ASN A 130 0.04 -8.10 -0.23
C ASN A 130 -1.00 -7.41 -1.10
N ALA A 131 -1.65 -6.36 -0.59
CA ALA A 131 -2.74 -5.70 -1.31
C ALA A 131 -2.25 -4.95 -2.56
N VAL A 132 -1.08 -4.32 -2.52
CA VAL A 132 -0.51 -3.67 -3.72
C VAL A 132 0.00 -4.72 -4.71
N ALA A 133 0.61 -5.81 -4.23
CA ALA A 133 1.12 -6.90 -5.09
C ALA A 133 0.00 -7.61 -5.85
N ASP A 134 -1.11 -7.95 -5.18
CA ASP A 134 -2.28 -8.59 -5.79
C ASP A 134 -2.90 -7.75 -6.91
N ARG A 135 -2.73 -6.41 -6.86
CA ARG A 135 -3.37 -5.47 -7.80
C ARG A 135 -2.59 -5.17 -9.05
N LYS A 136 -1.26 -5.12 -8.98
CA LYS A 136 -0.47 -4.83 -10.19
C LYS A 136 -0.54 -5.97 -11.22
N ASN A 137 -0.95 -7.16 -10.80
CA ASN A 137 -1.30 -8.28 -11.68
C ASN A 137 -2.64 -8.10 -12.42
N GLN A 138 -3.53 -7.20 -11.99
CA GLN A 138 -4.86 -6.95 -12.61
C GLN A 138 -4.86 -5.85 -13.69
N ASN A 139 -3.71 -5.23 -13.98
CA ASN A 139 -3.38 -4.47 -15.19
C ASN A 139 -4.46 -3.50 -15.74
N ARG A 140 -5.05 -2.66 -14.87
CA ARG A 140 -5.86 -1.50 -15.31
C ARG A 140 -5.02 -0.22 -15.23
N LYS A 141 -4.98 0.53 -16.33
CA LYS A 141 -4.29 1.83 -16.43
C LYS A 141 -5.24 2.91 -15.92
N LEU A 142 -5.14 3.27 -14.64
CA LEU A 142 -6.10 4.16 -13.97
C LEU A 142 -5.60 5.59 -13.82
N PHE A 143 -4.39 5.90 -14.27
CA PHE A 143 -3.88 7.26 -14.31
C PHE A 143 -3.85 7.97 -12.96
N ASN A 144 -3.56 7.21 -11.90
CA ASN A 144 -3.54 7.72 -10.53
C ASN A 144 -2.12 8.14 -10.10
N ILE A 145 -2.05 9.07 -9.14
CA ILE A 145 -0.84 9.39 -8.38
C ILE A 145 -0.99 8.83 -6.97
N TYR A 146 -0.09 7.94 -6.57
CA TYR A 146 -0.12 7.33 -5.25
C TYR A 146 1.00 7.89 -4.38
N PHE A 147 0.67 8.45 -3.22
CA PHE A 147 1.62 8.76 -2.16
C PHE A 147 1.50 7.73 -1.04
N LEU A 148 2.53 6.88 -0.92
CA LEU A 148 2.64 5.88 0.14
C LEU A 148 3.63 6.37 1.21
N CYS A 149 3.12 6.82 2.35
CA CYS A 149 3.95 7.15 3.51
C CYS A 149 4.33 5.87 4.28
N MET A 150 5.63 5.65 4.46
CA MET A 150 6.16 4.61 5.34
C MET A 150 7.26 5.18 6.24
N PRO A 151 7.53 4.60 7.40
CA PRO A 151 8.58 5.11 8.27
C PRO A 151 9.97 4.81 7.70
N PHE A 152 10.19 3.60 7.20
CA PHE A 152 11.48 3.17 6.66
C PHE A 152 11.35 2.55 5.27
N GLU A 153 12.31 2.87 4.41
CA GLU A 153 12.41 2.31 3.05
C GLU A 153 12.71 0.80 3.05
N ARG A 154 13.36 0.29 4.09
CA ARG A 154 13.65 -1.15 4.26
C ARG A 154 12.39 -2.01 4.49
N GLU A 155 11.29 -1.39 4.88
CA GLU A 155 10.00 -2.07 5.06
C GLU A 155 9.22 -2.21 3.74
N PHE A 156 9.76 -1.66 2.64
CA PHE A 156 9.12 -1.71 1.33
C PHE A 156 9.39 -3.03 0.63
N ASP A 157 8.32 -3.66 0.13
CA ASP A 157 8.43 -4.93 -0.57
C ASP A 157 9.25 -4.79 -1.87
N PRO A 158 10.28 -5.64 -2.08
CA PRO A 158 11.07 -5.64 -3.31
C PRO A 158 10.25 -5.84 -4.59
N VAL A 159 9.17 -6.63 -4.54
CA VAL A 159 8.23 -6.83 -5.65
C VAL A 159 7.55 -5.51 -6.01
N LEU A 160 7.18 -4.70 -5.01
CA LEU A 160 6.60 -3.37 -5.22
C LEU A 160 7.61 -2.32 -5.66
N ALA A 161 8.89 -2.47 -5.29
CA ALA A 161 9.98 -1.62 -5.76
C ALA A 161 10.10 -1.62 -7.29
N SER A 162 9.78 -2.74 -7.94
CA SER A 162 9.73 -2.83 -9.40
C SER A 162 8.69 -1.91 -10.05
N HIS A 163 7.71 -1.41 -9.31
CA HIS A 163 6.69 -0.47 -9.80
C HIS A 163 6.90 0.96 -9.33
N LEU A 164 7.91 1.18 -8.46
CA LEU A 164 8.16 2.48 -7.88
C LEU A 164 8.63 3.48 -8.94
N THR A 165 7.98 4.64 -9.01
CA THR A 165 8.32 5.68 -9.98
C THR A 165 9.24 6.73 -9.36
N LEU A 166 8.91 7.17 -8.15
CA LEU A 166 9.70 8.13 -7.38
C LEU A 166 9.83 7.68 -5.93
N TRP A 167 10.96 8.02 -5.33
CA TRP A 167 11.16 7.94 -3.89
C TRP A 167 11.46 9.34 -3.34
N PHE A 168 10.65 9.75 -2.39
CA PHE A 168 10.72 11.01 -1.66
C PHE A 168 11.27 10.71 -0.27
N TRP A 169 12.54 11.04 -0.05
CA TRP A 169 13.19 10.84 1.23
C TRP A 169 13.16 12.13 2.05
N VAL A 170 12.34 12.13 3.09
CA VAL A 170 12.02 13.29 3.90
C VAL A 170 12.96 13.37 5.10
N ARG A 171 13.75 14.45 5.14
CA ARG A 171 14.56 14.89 6.28
C ARG A 171 13.96 16.20 6.78
N ARG A 172 14.18 16.58 8.04
CA ARG A 172 13.51 17.74 8.68
C ARG A 172 13.53 19.00 7.80
N GLY A 173 12.39 19.33 7.17
CA GLY A 173 12.19 20.51 6.31
C GLY A 173 12.71 20.40 4.87
N VAL A 174 13.32 19.27 4.49
CA VAL A 174 13.86 19.02 3.14
C VAL A 174 13.49 17.62 2.66
N CYS A 175 12.96 17.49 1.45
CA CYS A 175 12.76 16.20 0.82
C CYS A 175 13.75 16.03 -0.34
N GLU A 176 14.53 14.96 -0.31
CA GLU A 176 15.36 14.50 -1.42
C GLU A 176 14.51 13.67 -2.37
N ILE A 177 14.70 13.84 -3.68
CA ILE A 177 13.87 13.21 -4.68
C ILE A 177 14.72 12.33 -5.58
N TYR A 178 14.35 11.05 -5.62
CA TYR A 178 14.93 10.03 -6.47
C TYR A 178 13.87 9.56 -7.46
N CYS A 179 14.28 9.29 -8.69
CA CYS A 179 13.36 8.92 -9.74
C CYS A 179 13.94 7.78 -10.58
N LYS A 180 13.08 6.84 -10.98
CA LYS A 180 13.50 5.75 -11.86
C LYS A 180 14.06 6.30 -13.17
N ARG A 181 15.15 5.70 -13.63
CA ARG A 181 15.75 6.03 -14.93
C ARG A 181 14.79 5.61 -16.05
N SER A 182 14.32 6.59 -16.82
CA SER A 182 13.44 6.34 -17.97
C SER A 182 14.25 5.93 -19.21
N GLY A 183 13.70 5.04 -20.05
CA GLY A 183 14.28 4.68 -21.35
C GLY A 183 15.02 3.34 -21.42
N VAL A 184 15.11 2.57 -20.34
CA VAL A 184 15.61 1.18 -20.39
C VAL A 184 14.45 0.26 -20.76
N LYS A 185 14.55 -0.46 -21.89
CA LYS A 185 13.60 -1.52 -22.25
C LYS A 185 13.57 -2.54 -21.09
N GLY A 186 12.40 -2.74 -20.47
CA GLY A 186 12.24 -3.74 -19.40
C GLY A 186 11.46 -3.30 -18.16
N GLY A 187 10.94 -2.07 -18.08
CA GLY A 187 9.93 -1.73 -17.07
C GLY A 187 10.37 -1.82 -15.60
N VAL A 188 11.67 -1.76 -15.32
CA VAL A 188 12.19 -1.85 -13.96
C VAL A 188 11.95 -0.52 -13.23
N GLY A 189 11.24 -0.56 -12.11
CA GLY A 189 11.02 0.56 -11.21
C GLY A 189 12.29 1.04 -10.52
N LEU A 190 12.13 2.02 -9.64
CA LEU A 190 13.24 2.55 -8.86
C LEU A 190 13.76 1.50 -7.88
N ASN A 191 15.00 1.04 -8.07
CA ASN A 191 15.63 0.10 -7.14
C ASN A 191 16.21 0.85 -5.93
N ILE A 192 15.46 0.84 -4.82
CA ILE A 192 15.90 1.44 -3.55
C ILE A 192 17.13 0.70 -3.00
N GLN A 193 17.19 -0.64 -3.13
CA GLN A 193 18.29 -1.41 -2.58
C GLN A 193 19.63 -1.02 -3.21
N ASP A 194 19.68 -0.81 -4.53
CA ASP A 194 20.88 -0.32 -5.22
C ASP A 194 21.32 1.06 -4.73
N ILE A 195 20.37 1.91 -4.32
CA ILE A 195 20.69 3.21 -3.70
C ILE A 195 21.32 2.97 -2.33
N LEU A 196 20.68 2.19 -1.46
CA LEU A 196 21.16 1.87 -0.11
C LEU A 196 22.52 1.16 -0.10
N ASP A 197 22.77 0.27 -1.06
CA ASP A 197 24.04 -0.45 -1.19
C ASP A 197 25.17 0.51 -1.56
N ARG A 198 24.91 1.48 -2.44
CA ARG A 198 25.87 2.56 -2.76
C ARG A 198 26.12 3.48 -1.58
N GLU A 199 25.09 3.81 -0.80
CA GLU A 199 25.25 4.58 0.43
C GLU A 199 26.14 3.85 1.44
N THR A 200 25.86 2.56 1.64
CA THR A 200 26.63 1.71 2.56
C THR A 200 28.09 1.62 2.12
N LYS A 201 28.35 1.42 0.83
CA LYS A 201 29.70 1.43 0.27
C LYS A 201 30.39 2.77 0.47
N TYR A 202 29.70 3.89 0.17
CA TYR A 202 30.24 5.23 0.34
C TYR A 202 30.66 5.52 1.79
N LEU A 203 29.82 5.15 2.76
CA LEU A 203 30.13 5.34 4.19
C LEU A 203 31.30 4.48 4.66
N LYS A 204 31.44 3.25 4.14
CA LYS A 204 32.60 2.38 4.41
C LYS A 204 33.91 3.00 3.87
N GLU A 205 33.85 3.56 2.66
CA GLU A 205 35.01 4.21 2.01
C GLU A 205 35.31 5.59 2.61
N ASN A 206 34.35 6.22 3.30
CA ASN A 206 34.46 7.56 3.88
C ASN A 206 34.05 7.58 5.37
N PRO A 207 34.82 6.94 6.26
CA PRO A 207 34.42 6.70 7.66
C PRO A 207 34.21 7.98 8.50
N LYS A 208 34.73 9.14 8.05
CA LYS A 208 34.51 10.45 8.69
C LYS A 208 33.19 11.11 8.29
N LYS A 209 32.47 10.59 7.28
CA LYS A 209 31.20 11.14 6.80
C LYS A 209 30.04 10.47 7.55
N THR A 210 29.13 11.29 8.05
CA THR A 210 27.88 10.84 8.68
C THR A 210 26.67 10.96 7.76
N ILE A 211 26.82 11.67 6.64
CA ILE A 211 25.78 11.92 5.65
C ILE A 211 26.34 11.63 4.27
N VAL A 212 25.59 10.87 3.47
CA VAL A 212 25.91 10.58 2.08
C VAL A 212 25.53 11.76 1.20
N ASN A 213 26.39 12.13 0.27
CA ASN A 213 26.06 13.16 -0.72
C ASN A 213 25.05 12.58 -1.73
N PRO A 214 23.81 13.10 -1.83
CA PRO A 214 22.78 12.52 -2.71
C PRO A 214 23.20 12.48 -4.18
N ALA A 215 24.10 13.38 -4.59
CA ALA A 215 24.59 13.45 -5.97
C ALA A 215 25.49 12.28 -6.39
N ILE A 216 25.85 11.37 -5.49
CA ILE A 216 26.46 10.08 -5.88
C ILE A 216 25.45 9.16 -6.57
N HIS A 217 24.15 9.42 -6.39
CA HIS A 217 23.08 8.63 -6.97
C HIS A 217 22.64 9.27 -8.30
N PRO A 218 22.73 8.57 -9.42
CA PRO A 218 22.22 9.04 -10.69
C PRO A 218 20.68 9.04 -10.79
N GLU A 219 19.98 8.42 -9.84
CA GLU A 219 18.53 8.51 -9.70
C GLU A 219 18.11 9.81 -8.98
N TYR A 220 19.04 10.47 -8.29
CA TYR A 220 18.78 11.73 -7.60
C TYR A 220 18.53 12.85 -8.61
N ILE A 221 17.40 13.54 -8.47
CA ILE A 221 17.01 14.62 -9.37
C ILE A 221 16.95 15.99 -8.70
N GLY A 222 17.09 16.06 -7.37
CA GLY A 222 17.13 17.31 -6.61
C GLY A 222 16.45 17.21 -5.26
N ARG A 223 16.33 18.36 -4.58
CA ARG A 223 15.69 18.48 -3.27
C ARG A 223 14.64 19.59 -3.24
N ILE A 224 13.72 19.50 -2.29
CA ILE A 224 12.65 20.46 -2.12
C ILE A 224 12.51 20.87 -0.66
N ALA A 225 12.49 22.17 -0.41
CA ALA A 225 12.19 22.70 0.91
C ALA A 225 10.68 22.62 1.17
N PHE A 226 10.31 22.25 2.39
CA PHE A 226 8.93 22.32 2.82
C PHE A 226 8.81 22.83 4.25
N THR A 227 7.73 23.56 4.47
CA THR A 227 7.33 24.06 5.77
C THR A 227 6.22 23.19 6.32
N LYS A 228 5.89 23.40 7.60
CA LYS A 228 4.66 22.87 8.18
C LYS A 228 3.43 23.29 7.34
N LEU A 229 2.35 22.55 7.52
CA LEU A 229 1.05 22.92 6.95
C LEU A 229 0.60 24.25 7.54
N GLU A 230 -0.06 25.08 6.73
CA GLU A 230 -0.75 26.26 7.24
C GLU A 230 -1.88 25.84 8.19
N ASN A 231 -2.22 26.69 9.17
CA ASN A 231 -3.22 26.40 10.20
C ASN A 231 -4.53 25.80 9.66
N LYS A 232 -5.03 26.29 8.52
CA LYS A 232 -6.25 25.75 7.90
C LYS A 232 -6.09 24.30 7.46
N TRP A 233 -4.96 23.97 6.83
CA TRP A 233 -4.66 22.63 6.33
C TRP A 233 -4.25 21.69 7.46
N GLU A 234 -3.59 22.20 8.50
CA GLU A 234 -3.28 21.43 9.69
C GLU A 234 -4.57 21.04 10.44
N LYS A 235 -5.54 21.96 10.58
CA LYS A 235 -6.86 21.65 11.15
C LYS A 235 -7.58 20.57 10.34
N LEU A 236 -7.60 20.70 9.01
CA LEU A 236 -8.19 19.70 8.13
C LEU A 236 -7.50 18.34 8.27
N TYR A 237 -6.17 18.31 8.25
CA TYR A 237 -5.40 17.08 8.45
C TYR A 237 -5.72 16.41 9.78
N LYS A 238 -5.72 17.15 10.90
CA LYS A 238 -6.08 16.61 12.22
C LYS A 238 -7.50 16.07 12.25
N LYS A 239 -8.44 16.71 11.56
CA LYS A 239 -9.82 16.22 11.41
C LYS A 239 -9.85 14.90 10.65
N LEU A 240 -9.23 14.83 9.47
CA LEU A 240 -9.15 13.62 8.66
C LEU A 240 -8.49 12.47 9.41
N VAL A 241 -7.40 12.76 10.09
CA VAL A 241 -6.71 11.80 10.97
C VAL A 241 -7.68 11.32 12.04
N LYS A 242 -8.39 12.18 12.77
CA LYS A 242 -9.35 11.75 13.79
C LYS A 242 -10.48 10.88 13.23
N GLU A 243 -11.05 11.25 12.08
CA GLU A 243 -12.17 10.55 11.45
C GLU A 243 -11.74 9.18 10.89
N LYS A 244 -10.56 9.10 10.26
CA LYS A 244 -10.01 7.86 9.67
C LYS A 244 -9.18 7.02 10.65
N MET A 245 -8.69 7.60 11.76
CA MET A 245 -7.98 6.90 12.85
C MET A 245 -8.91 6.04 13.71
N ALA A 246 -10.21 6.34 13.71
CA ALA A 246 -11.16 5.71 14.63
C ALA A 246 -11.24 4.18 14.46
N THR A 247 -10.88 3.67 13.29
CA THR A 247 -11.04 2.25 12.97
C THR A 247 -9.70 1.54 12.86
N GLY A 248 -8.77 1.94 11.98
CA GLY A 248 -7.51 1.21 11.74
C GLY A 248 -7.67 -0.26 11.28
N GLU A 249 -8.87 -0.78 11.39
CA GLU A 249 -9.49 -2.01 10.93
C GLU A 249 -10.86 -1.58 10.41
N LEU A 250 -11.11 -1.75 9.11
CA LEU A 250 -12.44 -1.48 8.56
C LEU A 250 -13.50 -2.32 9.30
N THR A 251 -14.64 -1.72 9.62
CA THR A 251 -15.80 -2.49 10.11
C THR A 251 -16.26 -3.47 9.03
N ASP A 252 -17.02 -4.50 9.38
CA ASP A 252 -17.51 -5.44 8.36
C ASP A 252 -18.42 -4.74 7.34
N GLU A 253 -19.21 -3.75 7.76
CA GLU A 253 -19.97 -2.86 6.85
C GLU A 253 -19.06 -2.08 5.90
N GLU A 254 -17.96 -1.52 6.41
CA GLU A 254 -16.96 -0.82 5.60
C GLU A 254 -16.24 -1.78 4.64
N LYS A 255 -15.87 -2.98 5.09
CA LYS A 255 -15.28 -4.02 4.23
C LYS A 255 -16.23 -4.38 3.11
N THR A 256 -17.51 -4.59 3.40
CA THR A 256 -18.54 -4.86 2.38
C THR A 256 -18.72 -3.68 1.43
N LYS A 257 -18.78 -2.44 1.94
CA LYS A 257 -18.87 -1.21 1.14
C LYS A 257 -17.68 -1.05 0.18
N PHE A 258 -16.49 -1.44 0.63
CA PHE A 258 -15.27 -1.41 -0.17
C PHE A 258 -15.02 -2.71 -0.93
N GLY A 259 -15.99 -3.63 -1.00
CA GLY A 259 -15.84 -4.90 -1.74
C GLY A 259 -14.66 -5.77 -1.28
N ILE A 260 -14.19 -5.60 -0.04
CA ILE A 260 -13.10 -6.37 0.55
C ILE A 260 -13.68 -7.71 0.99
N LYS A 261 -13.15 -8.82 0.45
CA LYS A 261 -13.54 -10.17 0.90
C LYS A 261 -13.17 -10.32 2.37
N ILE A 262 -14.19 -10.48 3.21
CA ILE A 262 -14.01 -10.97 4.56
C ILE A 262 -13.64 -12.44 4.42
N GLU A 263 -12.34 -12.77 4.53
CA GLU A 263 -11.96 -14.15 4.76
C GLU A 263 -12.47 -14.53 6.16
N THR A 264 -13.63 -15.17 6.21
CA THR A 264 -14.13 -15.78 7.44
C THR A 264 -13.05 -16.72 7.95
N SER A 265 -12.60 -16.48 9.18
CA SER A 265 -11.56 -17.32 9.77
C SER A 265 -12.00 -18.79 9.76
N PRO A 266 -11.06 -19.75 9.66
CA PRO A 266 -11.39 -21.18 9.73
C PRO A 266 -12.26 -21.52 10.95
N LYS A 267 -12.03 -20.84 12.08
CA LYS A 267 -12.86 -20.91 13.28
C LYS A 267 -14.31 -20.51 13.02
N ASN A 268 -14.54 -19.35 12.41
CA ASN A 268 -15.90 -18.85 12.16
C ASN A 268 -16.65 -19.70 11.13
N ILE A 269 -15.94 -20.23 10.14
CA ILE A 269 -16.52 -21.17 9.17
C ILE A 269 -17.01 -22.44 9.90
N VAL A 270 -16.16 -23.01 10.77
CA VAL A 270 -16.53 -24.21 11.55
C VAL A 270 -17.66 -23.93 12.54
N LEU A 271 -17.63 -22.82 13.28
CA LEU A 271 -18.70 -22.47 14.22
C LEU A 271 -20.04 -22.23 13.51
N ASN A 272 -20.04 -21.56 12.36
CA ASN A 272 -21.25 -21.39 11.56
C ASN A 272 -21.77 -22.73 11.02
N ALA A 273 -20.86 -23.64 10.62
CA ALA A 273 -21.25 -24.99 10.22
C ALA A 273 -21.87 -25.76 11.39
N ILE A 274 -21.33 -25.64 12.60
CA ILE A 274 -21.89 -26.26 13.81
C ILE A 274 -23.27 -25.67 14.16
N GLU A 275 -23.46 -24.36 14.08
CA GLU A 275 -24.78 -23.73 14.26
C GLU A 275 -25.80 -24.22 13.22
N LYS A 276 -25.39 -24.38 11.96
CA LYS A 276 -26.22 -24.99 10.93
C LYS A 276 -26.59 -26.45 11.23
N ILE A 277 -25.69 -27.22 11.84
CA ILE A 277 -26.03 -28.57 12.34
C ILE A 277 -27.06 -28.48 13.47
N LYS A 278 -26.87 -27.58 14.45
CA LYS A 278 -27.81 -27.38 15.57
C LYS A 278 -29.20 -26.97 15.11
N SER A 279 -29.27 -26.09 14.11
CA SER A 279 -30.53 -25.61 13.53
C SER A 279 -31.23 -26.65 12.63
N GLY A 280 -30.54 -27.73 12.26
CA GLY A 280 -31.07 -28.76 11.36
C GLY A 280 -30.87 -28.47 9.86
N ASP A 281 -30.21 -27.36 9.49
CA ASP A 281 -29.87 -27.00 8.10
C ASP A 281 -28.81 -27.93 7.47
N ILE A 282 -27.96 -28.53 8.30
CA ILE A 282 -26.99 -29.55 7.87
C ILE A 282 -27.33 -30.87 8.55
N GLN A 283 -27.74 -31.85 7.75
CA GLN A 283 -28.15 -33.18 8.23
C GLN A 283 -27.26 -34.31 7.72
N ASP A 284 -26.32 -34.01 6.82
CA ASP A 284 -25.48 -35.01 6.17
C ASP A 284 -24.02 -34.59 6.03
N ARG A 285 -23.16 -35.60 5.84
CA ARG A 285 -21.70 -35.45 5.72
C ARG A 285 -21.30 -34.55 4.55
N LYS A 286 -22.00 -34.64 3.41
CA LYS A 286 -21.64 -33.91 2.18
C LYS A 286 -21.92 -32.42 2.35
N SER A 287 -23.05 -32.07 2.96
CA SER A 287 -23.41 -30.69 3.28
C SER A 287 -22.44 -30.06 4.28
N LEU A 288 -22.04 -30.80 5.32
CA LEU A 288 -21.03 -30.33 6.26
C LEU A 288 -19.66 -30.12 5.61
N TRP A 289 -19.23 -31.06 4.75
CA TRP A 289 -17.96 -30.94 4.04
C TRP A 289 -17.95 -29.75 3.07
N SER A 290 -19.06 -29.48 2.37
CA SER A 290 -19.22 -28.32 1.49
C SER A 290 -19.04 -26.97 2.20
N GLU A 291 -19.50 -26.86 3.45
CA GLU A 291 -19.28 -25.64 4.26
C GLU A 291 -17.83 -25.48 4.70
N ILE A 292 -17.14 -26.59 4.96
CA ILE A 292 -15.77 -26.61 5.49
C ILE A 292 -14.73 -26.52 4.36
N ASP A 293 -15.08 -26.91 3.14
CA ASP A 293 -14.25 -26.70 1.95
C ASP A 293 -14.00 -25.22 1.62
N LYS A 294 -14.76 -24.31 2.24
CA LYS A 294 -14.50 -22.87 2.22
C LYS A 294 -13.22 -22.48 2.97
N ILE A 295 -12.68 -23.36 3.81
CA ILE A 295 -11.42 -23.18 4.53
C ILE A 295 -10.24 -23.49 3.59
N LYS A 296 -9.38 -22.50 3.34
CA LYS A 296 -8.13 -22.66 2.55
C LYS A 296 -7.02 -23.35 3.36
N LEU A 297 -7.26 -24.58 3.82
CA LEU A 297 -6.28 -25.46 4.46
C LEU A 297 -6.26 -26.81 3.75
N ASP A 298 -5.25 -27.64 4.03
CA ASP A 298 -5.28 -29.05 3.63
C ASP A 298 -6.40 -29.80 4.40
N ASP A 299 -6.88 -30.90 3.82
CA ASP A 299 -8.04 -31.63 4.35
C ASP A 299 -7.80 -32.18 5.77
N ASP A 300 -6.57 -32.58 6.06
CA ASP A 300 -6.16 -33.03 7.40
C ASP A 300 -6.28 -31.92 8.45
N LYS A 301 -5.85 -30.70 8.13
CA LYS A 301 -6.00 -29.54 9.02
C LYS A 301 -7.45 -29.11 9.13
N LYS A 302 -8.24 -29.15 8.03
CA LYS A 302 -9.69 -28.88 8.09
C LYS A 302 -10.37 -29.82 9.09
N LEU A 303 -10.09 -31.13 9.00
CA LEU A 303 -10.63 -32.15 9.91
C LEU A 303 -10.20 -31.92 11.36
N LYS A 304 -8.93 -31.57 11.61
CA LYS A 304 -8.44 -31.27 12.97
C LYS A 304 -9.17 -30.09 13.59
N VAL A 305 -9.36 -29.01 12.83
CA VAL A 305 -10.07 -27.80 13.29
C VAL A 305 -11.54 -28.12 13.56
N LEU A 306 -12.21 -28.83 12.64
CA LEU A 306 -13.60 -29.25 12.80
C LEU A 306 -13.81 -30.12 14.05
N ASN A 307 -13.03 -31.20 14.20
CA ASN A 307 -13.15 -32.12 15.32
C ASN A 307 -12.84 -31.44 16.67
N PHE A 308 -11.93 -30.47 16.69
CA PHE A 308 -11.65 -29.68 17.89
C PHE A 308 -12.89 -28.90 18.36
N TYR A 309 -13.56 -28.17 17.45
CA TYR A 309 -14.74 -27.38 17.81
C TYR A 309 -15.99 -28.22 18.04
N LEU A 310 -16.20 -29.31 17.30
CA LEU A 310 -17.26 -30.28 17.59
C LEU A 310 -17.14 -30.82 19.02
N LYS A 311 -15.93 -31.16 19.44
CA LYS A 311 -15.68 -31.65 20.80
C LYS A 311 -15.93 -30.59 21.88
N LEU A 312 -15.60 -29.32 21.61
CA LEU A 312 -15.90 -28.21 22.53
C LEU A 312 -17.41 -28.00 22.73
N GLU A 313 -18.20 -28.26 21.69
CA GLU A 313 -19.66 -28.15 21.72
C GLU A 313 -20.35 -29.44 22.21
N GLY A 314 -19.58 -30.47 22.59
CA GLY A 314 -20.10 -31.74 23.12
C GLY A 314 -20.49 -32.79 22.06
N TRP A 315 -20.10 -32.60 20.81
CA TRP A 315 -20.45 -33.49 19.69
C TRP A 315 -19.39 -34.57 19.45
N SER A 316 -19.80 -35.65 18.78
CA SER A 316 -18.88 -36.68 18.30
C SER A 316 -18.02 -36.15 17.14
N THR A 317 -16.90 -36.81 16.86
CA THR A 317 -16.04 -36.45 15.72
C THR A 317 -16.81 -36.55 14.40
N PHE A 318 -16.40 -35.78 13.38
CA PHE A 318 -17.01 -35.72 12.05
C PHE A 318 -17.40 -37.10 11.48
N ASP A 319 -16.48 -38.08 11.49
CA ASP A 319 -16.73 -39.43 10.95
C ASP A 319 -17.71 -40.27 11.78
N LYS A 320 -18.01 -39.85 13.02
CA LYS A 320 -18.94 -40.52 13.94
C LYS A 320 -20.32 -39.88 13.94
N MET A 321 -20.44 -38.60 13.57
CA MET A 321 -21.70 -37.85 13.61
C MET A 321 -22.76 -38.41 12.64
N PHE A 322 -22.34 -38.93 11.49
CA PHE A 322 -23.25 -39.39 10.43
C PHE A 322 -23.14 -40.89 10.14
N LYS A 323 -22.62 -41.68 11.09
CA LYS A 323 -22.72 -43.13 10.96
C LYS A 323 -24.19 -43.51 11.03
N GLN A 324 -24.71 -44.11 9.95
CA GLN A 324 -25.98 -44.80 9.99
C GLN A 324 -25.93 -45.79 11.16
N LYS A 325 -26.90 -45.72 12.07
CA LYS A 325 -27.18 -46.87 12.94
C LYS A 325 -27.54 -48.01 11.99
N ASP A 326 -26.71 -49.04 11.95
CA ASP A 326 -27.12 -50.31 11.37
C ASP A 326 -28.44 -50.68 12.05
N VAL A 327 -29.51 -50.72 11.26
CA VAL A 327 -30.82 -51.17 11.72
C VAL A 327 -30.62 -52.62 12.16
N GLU A 328 -30.71 -52.86 13.47
CA GLU A 328 -30.85 -54.21 14.02
C GLU A 328 -31.99 -54.89 13.27
N LYS A 329 -31.65 -55.83 12.40
CA LYS A 329 -32.63 -56.80 11.91
C LYS A 329 -32.99 -57.66 13.10
N GLU A 330 -34.14 -57.40 13.71
CA GLU A 330 -34.86 -58.42 14.48
C GLU A 330 -35.00 -59.64 13.56
N VAL A 331 -34.23 -60.68 13.86
CA VAL A 331 -34.47 -62.01 13.31
C VAL A 331 -35.66 -62.56 14.10
N ILE A 332 -36.85 -62.42 13.53
CA ILE A 332 -38.00 -63.25 13.88
C ILE A 332 -37.98 -64.44 12.93
N TRP A 333 -37.54 -65.60 13.42
CA TRP A 333 -38.27 -66.87 13.49
C TRP A 333 -37.47 -67.85 14.34
#